data_AF-A0A7V8ZGV4-F1
#
_entry.id   AF-A0A7V8ZGV4-F1
#
_cell.length_a   1.000
_cell.length_b   1.000
_cell.length_c   1.000
_cell.angle_alpha   90.00
_cell.angle_beta   90.00
_cell.angle_gamma   90.00
#
_symmetry.space_group_name_H-M   'P 1'
#
loop_
_entity.id
_entity.type
_entity.pdbx_description
1 polymer ?
#
loop_
_entity_poly.entity_id
_entity_poly.type
_entity_poly.pdbx_seq_one_letter_code
_entity_poly.pdbx_strand_id
1 'polypeptide(L)'
;MSERGNLISVRSDVAASLLIDGLFDAAVGHLEDPVAPELARALDGESNPRAARLGYLARLIEVERFPVANVPIAWLSEALAGSSPEALSTGLAFEEPLAKPAPADGPPSWRIPGPGGHVRHFLALRAVGEGPAEDKRSWLFGFFLACCRESSCLGDRQPRPDGGTGPS
;
A
#
# COMPACT_ATOMS: atom_id res chain seq x y z
N MET A 1 19.35 -28.94 -29.50
CA MET A 1 20.05 -27.71 -29.11
C MET A 1 19.26 -27.09 -27.96
N SER A 2 19.68 -27.32 -26.71
CA SER A 2 19.05 -26.69 -25.55
C SER A 2 19.75 -25.38 -25.25
N GLU A 3 19.01 -24.28 -25.37
CA GLU A 3 19.41 -22.99 -24.82
C GLU A 3 19.55 -23.14 -23.31
N ARG A 4 20.79 -23.18 -22.83
CA ARG A 4 21.09 -23.03 -21.41
C ARG A 4 20.96 -21.54 -21.11
N GLY A 5 19.76 -21.12 -20.74
CA GLY A 5 19.54 -19.79 -20.19
C GLY A 5 20.48 -19.59 -19.00
N ASN A 6 21.25 -18.50 -19.04
CA ASN A 6 22.08 -18.05 -17.92
C ASN A 6 21.15 -17.74 -16.73
N LEU A 7 20.91 -18.72 -15.88
CA LEU A 7 20.26 -18.53 -14.58
C LEU A 7 21.28 -17.86 -13.67
N ILE A 8 21.24 -16.53 -13.62
CA ILE A 8 21.95 -15.75 -12.60
C ILE A 8 21.32 -16.14 -11.26
N SER A 9 22.12 -16.79 -10.40
CA SER A 9 21.70 -17.09 -9.03
C SER A 9 21.68 -15.77 -8.25
N VAL A 10 20.48 -15.21 -8.08
CA VAL A 10 20.27 -14.03 -7.25
C VAL A 10 20.17 -14.50 -5.80
N ARG A 11 21.03 -13.94 -4.96
CA ARG A 11 20.91 -14.01 -3.50
C ARG A 11 19.62 -13.31 -3.08
N SER A 12 18.57 -14.09 -2.82
CA SER A 12 17.22 -13.60 -2.55
C SER A 12 17.13 -12.73 -1.30
N ASP A 13 18.01 -12.96 -0.33
CA ASP A 13 18.24 -12.13 0.86
C ASP A 13 18.72 -10.73 0.49
N VAL A 14 19.71 -10.64 -0.41
CA VAL A 14 20.27 -9.36 -0.89
C VAL A 14 19.27 -8.61 -1.76
N ALA A 15 18.57 -9.32 -2.66
CA ALA A 15 17.55 -8.71 -3.50
C ALA A 15 16.37 -8.17 -2.67
N ALA A 16 15.95 -8.89 -1.63
CA ALA A 16 14.92 -8.42 -0.71
C ALA A 16 15.39 -7.18 0.07
N SER A 17 16.62 -7.15 0.59
CA SER A 17 17.16 -5.97 1.28
C SER A 17 17.22 -4.76 0.36
N LEU A 18 17.78 -4.90 -0.84
CA LEU A 18 17.86 -3.79 -1.80
C LEU A 18 16.49 -3.27 -2.20
N LEU A 19 15.49 -4.15 -2.31
CA LEU A 19 14.11 -3.76 -2.59
C LEU A 19 13.49 -2.97 -1.43
N ILE A 20 13.64 -3.48 -0.21
CA ILE A 20 13.09 -2.86 1.00
C ILE A 20 13.77 -1.50 1.24
N ASP A 21 15.10 -1.46 1.22
CA ASP A 21 15.87 -0.24 1.44
C ASP A 21 15.56 0.80 0.35
N GLY A 22 15.54 0.37 -0.92
CA GLY A 22 15.24 1.28 -2.04
C GLY A 22 13.82 1.85 -2.03
N LEU A 23 12.82 1.11 -1.52
CA LEU A 23 11.46 1.61 -1.33
C LEU A 23 11.36 2.52 -0.09
N PHE A 24 12.02 2.14 0.99
CA PHE A 24 12.05 2.92 2.23
C PHE A 24 12.72 4.28 2.02
N ASP A 25 13.90 4.31 1.40
CA ASP A 25 14.66 5.54 1.14
C ASP A 25 13.89 6.48 0.21
N ALA A 26 13.19 5.92 -0.78
CA ALA A 26 12.32 6.69 -1.66
C ALA A 26 11.17 7.34 -0.87
N ALA A 27 10.47 6.57 -0.03
CA ALA A 27 9.40 7.12 0.80
C ALA A 27 9.92 8.18 1.78
N VAL A 28 11.12 7.98 2.38
CA VAL A 28 11.77 8.97 3.25
C VAL A 28 12.08 10.26 2.48
N GLY A 29 12.54 10.16 1.23
CA GLY A 29 12.83 11.32 0.38
C GLY A 29 11.64 12.24 0.13
N HIS A 30 10.41 11.74 0.31
CA HIS A 30 9.16 12.48 0.12
C HIS A 30 8.45 12.85 1.43
N LEU A 31 9.08 12.63 2.59
CA LEU A 31 8.44 12.89 3.89
C LEU A 31 8.03 14.35 4.07
N GLU A 32 8.86 15.29 3.61
CA GLU A 32 8.64 16.73 3.77
C GLU A 32 7.78 17.33 2.66
N ASP A 33 7.41 16.55 1.65
CA ASP A 33 6.59 17.04 0.54
C ASP A 33 5.20 17.43 1.05
N PRO A 34 4.64 18.58 0.61
CA PRO A 34 3.33 19.01 1.05
C PRO A 34 2.25 18.01 0.62
N VAL A 35 1.31 17.73 1.52
CA VAL A 35 0.10 16.93 1.24
C VAL A 35 -1.15 17.77 1.51
N ALA A 36 -2.28 17.33 0.94
CA ALA A 36 -3.55 18.01 1.14
C ALA A 36 -3.91 18.10 2.65
N PRO A 37 -4.48 19.21 3.14
CA PRO A 37 -4.69 19.43 4.59
C PRO A 37 -5.54 18.36 5.27
N GLU A 38 -6.53 17.79 4.59
CA GLU A 38 -7.35 16.70 5.11
C GLU A 38 -6.57 15.41 5.28
N LEU A 39 -5.65 15.12 4.34
CA LEU A 39 -4.77 13.97 4.43
C LEU A 39 -3.72 14.16 5.53
N ALA A 40 -3.14 15.36 5.66
CA ALA A 40 -2.24 15.68 6.77
C ALA A 40 -2.94 15.43 8.11
N ARG A 41 -4.16 15.93 8.28
CA ARG A 41 -4.94 15.76 9.51
C ARG A 41 -5.24 14.30 9.85
N ALA A 42 -5.51 13.46 8.84
CA ALA A 42 -5.73 12.03 9.03
C ALA A 42 -4.44 11.31 9.47
N LEU A 43 -3.32 11.60 8.81
CA LEU A 43 -2.01 10.99 9.14
C LEU A 43 -1.47 11.46 10.49
N ASP A 44 -1.67 12.73 10.83
CA ASP A 44 -1.22 13.34 12.09
C ASP A 44 -2.06 12.90 13.30
N GLY A 45 -3.22 12.29 13.06
CA GLY A 45 -4.09 11.73 14.10
C GLY A 45 -3.65 10.36 14.62
N GLU A 46 -2.71 9.71 13.95
CA GLU A 46 -2.18 8.40 14.34
C GLU A 46 -1.22 8.48 15.53
N SER A 47 -1.05 7.38 16.27
CA SER A 47 -0.12 7.33 17.41
C SER A 47 1.34 7.52 17.00
N ASN A 48 1.69 7.12 15.77
CA ASN A 48 2.97 7.43 15.14
C ASN A 48 2.73 8.07 13.76
N PRO A 49 2.57 9.42 13.69
CA PRO A 49 2.31 10.14 12.45
C PRO A 49 3.35 9.93 11.37
N ARG A 50 4.62 9.83 11.77
CA ARG A 50 5.73 9.59 10.85
C ARG A 50 5.61 8.21 10.19
N ALA A 51 5.29 7.17 10.97
CA ALA A 51 5.07 5.83 10.44
C ALA A 51 3.87 5.80 9.49
N ALA A 52 2.76 6.45 9.86
CA ALA A 52 1.59 6.58 9.00
C ALA A 52 1.91 7.26 7.67
N ARG A 53 2.62 8.38 7.71
CA ARG A 53 3.04 9.07 6.49
C ARG A 53 3.95 8.20 5.62
N LEU A 54 4.89 7.47 6.21
CA LEU A 54 5.73 6.53 5.47
C LEU A 54 4.94 5.39 4.83
N GLY A 55 3.92 4.86 5.49
CA GLY A 55 3.05 3.83 4.90
C GLY A 55 2.27 4.35 3.70
N TYR A 56 1.74 5.57 3.83
CA TYR A 56 1.06 6.26 2.74
C TYR A 56 1.98 6.45 1.53
N LEU A 57 3.17 7.01 1.76
CA LEU A 57 4.17 7.24 0.71
C LEU A 57 4.67 5.93 0.10
N ALA A 58 4.89 4.88 0.91
CA ALA A 58 5.29 3.58 0.41
C ALA A 58 4.31 3.04 -0.63
N ARG A 59 3.00 3.20 -0.43
CA ARG A 59 2.01 2.80 -1.44
C ARG A 59 2.15 3.61 -2.73
N LEU A 60 2.35 4.93 -2.66
CA LEU A 60 2.54 5.76 -3.85
C LEU A 60 3.78 5.32 -4.65
N ILE A 61 4.89 5.06 -3.95
CA ILE A 61 6.11 4.54 -4.57
C ILE A 61 5.91 3.14 -5.14
N GLU A 62 5.12 2.27 -4.49
CA GLU A 62 4.77 0.97 -5.05
C GLU A 62 4.03 1.11 -6.39
N VAL A 63 3.04 2.01 -6.48
CA VAL A 63 2.27 2.27 -7.70
C VAL A 63 3.16 2.79 -8.83
N GLU A 64 4.13 3.65 -8.52
CA GLU A 64 5.11 4.15 -9.49
C GLU A 64 6.04 3.04 -10.01
N ARG A 65 6.54 2.17 -9.12
CA ARG A 65 7.63 1.24 -9.44
C ARG A 65 7.19 -0.14 -9.91
N PHE A 66 5.98 -0.58 -9.54
CA PHE A 66 5.48 -1.91 -9.88
C PHE A 66 4.22 -1.79 -10.74
N PRO A 67 4.27 -2.19 -12.02
CA PRO A 67 3.09 -2.16 -12.88
C PRO A 67 1.88 -2.90 -12.28
N VAL A 68 2.11 -4.02 -11.59
CA VAL A 68 1.04 -4.79 -10.93
C VAL A 68 0.35 -4.01 -9.80
N ALA A 69 1.01 -3.02 -9.18
CA ALA A 69 0.40 -2.18 -8.15
C ALA A 69 -0.70 -1.25 -8.70
N ASN A 70 -0.75 -1.03 -10.02
CA ASN A 70 -1.79 -0.24 -10.69
C ASN A 70 -3.09 -1.04 -10.94
N VAL A 71 -3.12 -2.34 -10.64
CA VAL A 71 -4.33 -3.16 -10.80
C VAL A 71 -5.41 -2.69 -9.81
N PRO A 72 -6.66 -2.45 -10.25
CA PRO A 72 -7.74 -2.03 -9.37
C PRO A 72 -7.99 -2.99 -8.21
N ILE A 73 -8.32 -2.44 -7.04
CA ILE A 73 -8.55 -3.17 -5.80
C ILE A 73 -10.06 -3.33 -5.57
N ALA A 74 -10.72 -4.15 -6.38
CA ALA A 74 -12.19 -4.22 -6.45
C ALA A 74 -12.87 -4.41 -5.07
N TRP A 75 -12.34 -5.30 -4.24
CA TRP A 75 -12.88 -5.56 -2.90
C TRP A 75 -12.82 -4.33 -1.98
N LEU A 76 -11.84 -3.44 -2.19
CA LEU A 76 -11.69 -2.23 -1.39
C LEU A 76 -12.70 -1.16 -1.84
N SER A 77 -12.93 -1.03 -3.14
CA SER A 77 -14.01 -0.19 -3.68
C SER A 77 -15.38 -0.61 -3.15
N GLU A 78 -15.66 -1.92 -3.08
CA GLU A 78 -16.90 -2.44 -2.49
C GLU A 78 -17.01 -2.12 -0.99
N ALA A 79 -15.92 -2.34 -0.23
CA ALA A 79 -15.89 -2.05 1.21
C ALA A 79 -16.09 -0.55 1.52
N LEU A 80 -15.59 0.34 0.65
CA LEU A 80 -15.74 1.79 0.79
C LEU A 80 -17.18 2.30 0.57
N ALA A 81 -18.05 1.51 -0.06
CA ALA A 81 -19.46 1.90 -0.23
C ALA A 81 -20.20 2.04 1.11
N GLY A 82 -19.69 1.42 2.18
CA GLY A 82 -20.28 1.45 3.52
C GLY A 82 -19.42 2.08 4.62
N SER A 83 -18.24 2.65 4.29
CA SER A 83 -17.29 3.15 5.29
C SER A 83 -16.47 4.33 4.76
N SER A 84 -15.92 5.18 5.65
CA SER A 84 -14.95 6.18 5.24
C SER A 84 -13.57 5.53 4.98
N PRO A 85 -12.73 6.13 4.12
CA PRO A 85 -11.35 5.67 3.93
C PRO A 85 -10.58 5.49 5.23
N GLU A 86 -10.70 6.42 6.18
CA GLU A 86 -10.03 6.39 7.47
C GLU A 86 -10.52 5.22 8.32
N ALA A 87 -11.84 5.09 8.50
CA ALA A 87 -12.43 4.03 9.32
C ALA A 87 -12.09 2.64 8.78
N LEU A 88 -12.16 2.45 7.46
CA LEU A 88 -11.76 1.19 6.83
C LEU A 88 -10.26 0.92 7.00
N SER A 89 -9.41 1.94 6.80
CA SER A 89 -7.96 1.81 6.96
C SER A 89 -7.56 1.44 8.39
N THR A 90 -8.23 2.02 9.39
CA THR A 90 -8.06 1.63 10.80
C THR A 90 -8.40 0.16 10.99
N GLY A 91 -9.57 -0.29 10.50
CA GLY A 91 -10.00 -1.70 10.62
C GLY A 91 -8.99 -2.67 10.01
N LEU A 92 -8.57 -2.42 8.77
CA LEU A 92 -7.60 -3.26 8.07
C LEU A 92 -6.22 -3.28 8.75
N ALA A 93 -5.77 -2.14 9.31
CA ALA A 93 -4.53 -2.06 10.06
C ALA A 93 -4.58 -2.86 11.38
N PHE A 94 -5.76 -3.00 11.99
CA PHE A 94 -5.97 -3.83 13.18
C PHE A 94 -6.03 -5.33 12.88
N GLU A 95 -6.58 -5.71 11.71
CA GLU A 95 -6.64 -7.10 11.25
C GLU A 95 -5.26 -7.66 10.88
N GLU A 96 -4.31 -6.80 10.54
CA GLU A 96 -2.94 -7.19 10.25
C GLU A 96 -2.22 -7.72 11.50
N PRO A 97 -1.60 -8.91 11.44
CA PRO A 97 -0.85 -9.43 12.56
C PRO A 97 0.38 -8.56 12.82
N LEU A 98 0.72 -8.30 14.08
CA LEU A 98 1.94 -7.54 14.43
C LEU A 98 3.20 -8.33 14.05
N ALA A 99 3.19 -9.63 14.35
CA ALA A 99 4.26 -10.57 13.98
C ALA A 99 4.31 -10.85 12.48
N LYS A 100 5.32 -11.60 12.04
CA LYS A 100 5.40 -12.10 10.67
C LYS A 100 4.21 -13.04 10.39
N PRO A 101 3.34 -12.74 9.40
CA PRO A 101 2.21 -13.59 9.07
C PRO A 101 2.66 -14.95 8.52
N ALA A 102 1.90 -16.02 8.81
CA ALA A 102 2.09 -17.28 8.11
C ALA A 102 1.49 -17.14 6.68
N PRO A 103 2.04 -17.85 5.67
CA PRO A 103 1.52 -17.77 4.31
C PRO A 103 0.04 -18.15 4.17
N ALA A 104 -0.49 -18.99 5.06
CA ALA A 104 -1.88 -19.43 5.06
C ALA A 104 -2.86 -18.37 5.60
N ASP A 105 -2.37 -17.38 6.35
CA ASP A 105 -3.23 -16.42 7.07
C ASP A 105 -3.73 -15.30 6.16
N GLY A 106 -3.05 -15.05 5.03
CA GLY A 106 -3.46 -14.13 3.97
C GLY A 106 -3.97 -12.76 4.48
N PRO A 107 -3.16 -12.01 5.25
CA PRO A 107 -3.62 -10.79 5.88
C PRO A 107 -3.97 -9.71 4.84
N PRO A 108 -4.72 -8.66 5.20
CA PRO A 108 -5.32 -7.74 4.23
C PRO A 108 -4.33 -7.13 3.22
N SER A 109 -3.13 -6.77 3.64
CA SER A 109 -2.07 -6.21 2.79
C SER A 109 -1.57 -7.18 1.73
N TRP A 110 -1.78 -8.49 1.88
CA TRP A 110 -1.39 -9.50 0.89
C TRP A 110 -2.37 -9.55 -0.29
N ARG A 111 -3.61 -9.09 -0.07
CA ARG A 111 -4.63 -8.96 -1.12
C ARG A 111 -4.48 -7.70 -1.95
N ILE A 112 -3.54 -6.81 -1.59
CA ILE A 112 -3.25 -5.58 -2.32
C ILE A 112 -2.23 -5.88 -3.44
N PRO A 113 -2.52 -5.55 -4.71
CA PRO A 113 -1.55 -5.72 -5.80
C PRO A 113 -0.26 -4.92 -5.56
N GLY A 114 0.91 -5.50 -5.87
CA GLY A 114 2.21 -4.84 -5.72
C GLY A 114 3.38 -5.81 -5.45
N PRO A 115 4.45 -5.38 -4.76
CA PRO A 115 5.66 -6.18 -4.55
C PRO A 115 5.48 -7.39 -3.61
N GLY A 116 4.33 -7.48 -2.95
CA GLY A 116 3.92 -8.61 -2.12
C GLY A 116 3.96 -8.30 -0.62
N GLY A 117 3.16 -9.06 0.12
CA GLY A 117 2.92 -8.83 1.55
C GLY A 117 4.14 -8.97 2.45
N HIS A 118 5.11 -9.83 2.09
CA HIS A 118 6.38 -9.93 2.83
C HIS A 118 7.19 -8.64 2.73
N VAL A 119 7.23 -8.00 1.56
CA VAL A 119 7.94 -6.73 1.36
C VAL A 119 7.32 -5.65 2.26
N ARG A 120 6.00 -5.56 2.29
CA ARG A 120 5.25 -4.61 3.13
C ARG A 120 5.46 -4.86 4.63
N HIS A 121 5.49 -6.13 5.05
CA HIS A 121 5.81 -6.48 6.43
C HIS A 121 7.18 -5.93 6.85
N PHE A 122 8.22 -6.18 6.05
CA PHE A 122 9.56 -5.71 6.37
C PHE A 122 9.74 -4.20 6.18
N LEU A 123 9.03 -3.57 5.24
CA LEU A 123 8.98 -2.10 5.12
C LEU A 123 8.37 -1.45 6.36
N ALA A 124 7.26 -2.01 6.87
CA ALA A 124 6.64 -1.52 8.08
C ALA A 124 7.60 -1.64 9.28
N LEU A 125 8.26 -2.80 9.44
CA LEU A 125 9.28 -2.99 10.49
C LEU A 125 10.45 -2.01 10.34
N ARG A 126 10.94 -1.81 9.11
CA ARG A 126 12.03 -0.87 8.82
C ARG A 126 11.63 0.57 9.15
N ALA A 127 10.37 0.93 8.94
CA ALA A 127 9.84 2.26 9.17
C ALA A 127 9.63 2.60 10.65
N VAL A 128 9.25 1.61 11.46
CA VAL A 128 9.08 1.78 12.91
C VAL A 128 10.38 1.60 13.69
N GLY A 129 11.36 0.91 13.10
CA GLY A 129 12.68 0.72 13.71
C GLY A 129 12.61 -0.07 15.02
N GLU A 130 13.22 0.45 16.08
CA GLU A 130 13.19 -0.11 17.44
C GLU A 130 11.95 0.33 18.26
N GLY A 131 10.97 0.96 17.61
CA GLY A 131 9.73 1.39 18.25
C GLY A 131 8.82 0.23 18.69
N PRO A 132 7.74 0.53 19.43
CA PRO A 132 6.72 -0.45 19.78
C PRO A 132 6.17 -1.18 18.55
N ALA A 133 5.85 -2.47 18.68
CA ALA A 133 5.28 -3.25 17.57
C ALA A 133 3.95 -2.64 17.09
N GLU A 134 3.23 -1.97 17.97
CA GLU A 134 1.98 -1.25 17.71
C GLU A 134 2.14 -0.11 16.70
N ASP A 135 3.32 0.50 16.58
CA ASP A 135 3.59 1.56 15.59
C ASP A 135 3.48 1.03 14.16
N LYS A 136 3.61 -0.29 13.98
CA LYS A 136 3.37 -0.96 12.70
C LYS A 136 1.93 -0.70 12.23
N ARG A 137 0.97 -0.57 13.15
CA ARG A 137 -0.42 -0.25 12.81
C ARG A 137 -0.56 1.13 12.21
N SER A 138 0.16 2.13 12.72
CA SER A 138 0.15 3.46 12.10
C SER A 138 0.72 3.41 10.68
N TRP A 139 1.81 2.68 10.46
CA TRP A 139 2.31 2.46 9.09
C TRP A 139 1.27 1.80 8.19
N LEU A 140 0.63 0.72 8.66
CA LEU A 140 -0.40 0.01 7.91
C LEU A 140 -1.63 0.88 7.64
N PHE A 141 -2.04 1.71 8.61
CA PHE A 141 -3.11 2.68 8.43
C PHE A 141 -2.81 3.61 7.25
N GLY A 142 -1.63 4.23 7.23
CA GLY A 142 -1.24 5.11 6.13
C GLY A 142 -1.20 4.40 4.78
N PHE A 143 -0.69 3.17 4.75
CA PHE A 143 -0.67 2.33 3.55
C PHE A 143 -2.07 2.02 3.03
N PHE A 144 -3.00 1.60 3.90
CA PHE A 144 -4.38 1.35 3.51
C PHE A 144 -5.14 2.62 3.15
N LEU A 145 -4.82 3.75 3.77
CA LEU A 145 -5.42 5.04 3.43
C LEU A 145 -5.11 5.46 1.99
N ALA A 146 -3.87 5.26 1.54
CA ALA A 146 -3.50 5.45 0.13
C ALA A 146 -4.31 4.52 -0.79
N CYS A 147 -4.37 3.23 -0.47
CA CYS A 147 -5.16 2.25 -1.23
C CYS A 147 -6.65 2.64 -1.32
N CYS A 148 -7.23 3.12 -0.22
CA CYS A 148 -8.62 3.53 -0.16
C CYS A 148 -8.87 4.74 -1.07
N ARG A 149 -8.01 5.76 -1.00
CA ARG A 149 -8.12 6.96 -1.84
C ARG A 149 -7.98 6.63 -3.33
N GLU A 150 -7.05 5.76 -3.71
CA GLU A 150 -6.95 5.23 -5.08
C GLU A 150 -8.27 4.59 -5.55
N SER A 151 -8.87 3.79 -4.67
CA SER A 151 -10.10 3.03 -4.96
C SER A 151 -11.36 3.90 -5.01
N SER A 152 -11.39 5.00 -4.26
CA SER A 152 -12.46 6.00 -4.31
C SER A 152 -12.42 6.84 -5.60
N CYS A 153 -11.23 7.21 -6.08
CA CYS A 153 -11.08 8.00 -7.30
C CYS A 153 -11.40 7.25 -8.60
N LEU A 154 -11.39 5.91 -8.58
CA LEU A 154 -11.75 5.08 -9.73
C LEU A 154 -13.27 5.02 -9.98
N GLY A 155 -14.10 5.28 -8.96
CA GLY A 155 -15.56 5.33 -9.10
C GLY A 155 -16.05 6.48 -9.99
N ASP A 156 -15.32 7.60 -10.01
CA ASP A 156 -15.63 8.78 -10.84
C ASP A 156 -15.21 8.62 -12.32
N ARG A 157 -14.47 7.55 -12.66
CA ARG A 157 -14.02 7.26 -14.03
C ARG A 157 -14.91 6.25 -14.77
N GLN A 158 -16.17 6.08 -14.35
CA GLN A 158 -17.12 5.37 -15.20
C GLN A 158 -17.36 6.19 -16.48
N PRO A 159 -17.17 5.62 -17.69
CA PRO A 159 -17.63 6.28 -18.90
C PRO A 159 -19.14 6.48 -18.74
N ARG A 160 -19.61 7.73 -18.91
CA ARG A 160 -21.04 7.99 -19.06
C ARG A 160 -21.55 6.99 -20.10
N PRO A 161 -22.66 6.27 -19.86
CA PRO A 161 -23.28 5.53 -20.93
C PRO A 161 -23.53 6.54 -22.04
N ASP A 162 -22.92 6.30 -23.21
CA ASP A 162 -23.13 7.12 -24.39
C ASP A 162 -24.64 7.30 -24.52
N GLY A 163 -25.08 8.54 -24.35
CA GLY A 163 -26.45 8.93 -24.57
C GLY A 163 -26.74 8.70 -26.04
N GLY A 164 -27.15 7.48 -26.36
CA GLY A 164 -27.59 7.07 -27.68
C GLY A 164 -28.90 7.78 -28.00
N THR A 165 -28.82 9.04 -28.40
CA THR A 165 -29.82 9.64 -29.28
C THR A 165 -29.54 9.12 -30.69
N GLY A 166 -30.07 7.92 -30.99
CA GLY A 166 -30.30 7.52 -32.37
C GLY A 166 -31.61 8.16 -32.86
N PRO A 167 -31.62 8.84 -34.02
CA PRO A 167 -32.85 9.39 -34.55
C PRO A 167 -33.64 8.29 -35.28
N SER A 168 -34.92 8.13 -34.93
CA SER A 168 -35.98 7.65 -35.81
C SER A 168 -37.32 8.08 -35.23
#